data_AF-A0A1G6LHM7-F1
#
_entry.id   AF-A0A1G6LHM7-F1
#
_cell.length_a   1.000
_cell.length_b   1.000
_cell.length_c   1.000
_cell.angle_alpha   90.00
_cell.angle_beta   90.00
_cell.angle_gamma   90.00
#
_symmetry.space_group_name_H-M   'P 1'
#
loop_
_entity.id
_entity.type
_entity.pdbx_description
1 polymer ?
#
loop_
_entity_poly.entity_id
_entity_poly.type
_entity_poly.pdbx_seq_one_letter_code
_entity_poly.pdbx_strand_id
1 'polypeptide(L)'
;MNNGQRLTDRLIRSRLPQPPERIEITDSATPGLFLRGHTKRAVWTLRRKVDGQMVRQVLGEFPTIGANDARSLAGQAVEAARTGPVAGIDAGTTLRNVLDAWSDARSDLRRTEARKAALARAFPDLLPRATVTMDTPVFLRAADGLSAGARVKALRDMRAVASWAASRGLMPEGVLQNIKLERGGERDYVPEVEHVHAYWKACEVLDEVRCRFFRFIVLSAWRKSEVREMRYDWIDGDKVVVPAAHTKTKKDQVHPLPEGWKDLIGTGDGIVFPRDDGRPLSDYTDGHHKRVIEEAGVPHFTLHDLRRAFATHMADAGGDLLSIELCLGHSPSRVLGSVGAVYNRSQRFDMRRQLLDQWAATVKTRDIATLAAE
;
A
#
# COMPACT_ATOMS: atom_id res chain seq x y z
N MET A 1 -25.63 38.10 -25.43
CA MET A 1 -24.19 37.77 -25.51
C MET A 1 -23.68 37.72 -24.08
N ASN A 2 -23.43 36.52 -23.55
CA ASN A 2 -23.06 36.36 -22.14
C ASN A 2 -21.55 36.55 -22.02
N ASN A 3 -21.11 37.65 -21.37
CA ASN A 3 -19.70 37.95 -21.15
C ASN A 3 -19.04 36.79 -20.40
N GLY A 4 -18.19 36.03 -21.10
CA GLY A 4 -17.56 34.84 -20.57
C GLY A 4 -16.60 35.17 -19.42
N GLN A 5 -16.95 34.77 -18.20
CA GLN A 5 -16.08 34.89 -17.03
C GLN A 5 -15.39 33.55 -16.76
N ARG A 6 -14.10 33.59 -16.37
CA ARG A 6 -13.35 32.41 -15.95
C ARG A 6 -14.01 31.81 -14.71
N LEU A 7 -14.39 30.54 -14.76
CA LEU A 7 -15.08 29.89 -13.64
C LEU A 7 -14.11 29.59 -12.50
N THR A 8 -14.59 29.79 -11.28
CA THR A 8 -13.91 29.34 -10.06
C THR A 8 -14.90 28.52 -9.26
N ASP A 9 -14.40 27.61 -8.43
CA ASP A 9 -15.25 26.75 -7.61
C ASP A 9 -16.22 27.56 -6.73
N ARG A 10 -15.75 28.72 -6.24
CA ARG A 10 -16.57 29.68 -5.50
C ARG A 10 -17.71 30.24 -6.37
N LEU A 11 -17.40 30.68 -7.59
CA LEU A 11 -18.39 31.24 -8.52
C LEU A 11 -19.42 30.21 -8.97
N ILE A 12 -18.98 28.97 -9.16
CA ILE A 12 -19.85 27.85 -9.53
C ILE A 12 -20.86 27.61 -8.41
N ARG A 13 -20.39 27.48 -7.17
CA ARG A 13 -21.27 27.25 -6.01
C ARG A 13 -22.31 28.35 -5.83
N SER A 14 -21.96 29.60 -6.12
CA SER A 14 -22.90 30.73 -6.00
C SER A 14 -23.91 30.84 -7.13
N ARG A 15 -23.72 30.13 -8.25
CA ARG A 15 -24.57 30.25 -9.44
C ARG A 15 -25.48 29.05 -9.68
N LEU A 16 -25.13 27.86 -9.19
CA LEU A 16 -25.94 26.66 -9.42
C LEU A 16 -27.35 26.81 -8.78
N PRO A 17 -28.44 26.63 -9.55
CA PRO A 17 -29.80 26.72 -9.03
C PRO A 17 -30.18 25.47 -8.24
N GLN A 18 -31.26 25.54 -7.46
CA GLN A 18 -31.86 24.37 -6.84
C GLN A 18 -32.60 23.51 -7.88
N PRO A 19 -32.70 22.18 -7.69
CA PRO A 19 -33.51 21.33 -8.55
C PRO A 19 -34.98 21.77 -8.56
N PRO A 20 -35.73 21.58 -9.67
CA PRO A 20 -35.35 20.85 -10.88
C PRO A 20 -34.62 21.70 -11.94
N GLU A 21 -34.47 23.00 -11.71
CA GLU A 21 -33.84 23.93 -12.65
C GLU A 21 -32.37 23.56 -12.89
N ARG A 22 -31.88 23.80 -14.11
CA ARG A 22 -30.50 23.53 -14.51
C ARG A 22 -29.96 24.70 -15.31
N ILE A 23 -28.72 25.08 -15.03
CA ILE A 23 -27.99 26.07 -15.83
C ILE A 23 -26.82 25.42 -16.56
N GLU A 24 -26.38 26.12 -17.61
CA GLU A 24 -25.13 25.87 -18.31
C GLU A 24 -24.26 27.12 -18.17
N ILE A 25 -23.05 26.97 -17.63
CA ILE A 25 -22.10 28.06 -17.44
C ILE A 25 -20.84 27.73 -18.23
N THR A 26 -20.53 28.54 -19.24
CA THR A 26 -19.32 28.40 -20.05
C THR A 26 -18.10 28.96 -19.32
N ASP A 27 -16.97 28.25 -19.40
CA ASP A 27 -15.68 28.76 -18.94
C ASP A 27 -14.99 29.55 -20.05
N SER A 28 -14.67 30.81 -19.82
CA SER A 28 -14.01 31.63 -20.84
C SER A 28 -12.52 31.39 -20.99
N ALA A 29 -11.87 30.70 -20.05
CA ALA A 29 -10.44 30.40 -20.14
C ALA A 29 -10.15 29.12 -20.94
N THR A 30 -11.15 28.32 -21.27
CA THR A 30 -10.97 27.12 -22.10
C THR A 30 -12.12 26.97 -23.11
N PRO A 31 -11.86 27.21 -24.41
CA PRO A 31 -12.89 27.12 -25.45
C PRO A 31 -13.65 25.80 -25.42
N GLY A 32 -14.98 25.90 -25.39
CA GLY A 32 -15.87 24.73 -25.41
C GLY A 32 -16.05 24.04 -24.06
N LEU A 33 -15.31 24.42 -23.01
CA LEU A 33 -15.52 23.90 -21.66
C LEU A 33 -16.72 24.60 -20.99
N PHE A 34 -17.61 23.83 -20.39
CA PHE A 34 -18.73 24.36 -19.63
C PHE A 34 -19.11 23.42 -18.48
N LEU A 35 -19.76 23.97 -17.46
CA LEU A 35 -20.40 23.22 -16.39
C LEU A 35 -21.91 23.25 -16.59
N ARG A 36 -22.57 22.10 -16.52
CA ARG A 36 -24.04 22.01 -16.58
C ARG A 36 -24.60 21.31 -15.36
N GLY A 37 -25.62 21.90 -14.73
CA GLY A 37 -26.34 21.25 -13.63
C GLY A 37 -27.01 22.19 -12.65
N HIS A 38 -27.18 21.68 -11.43
CA HIS A 38 -27.83 22.29 -10.27
C HIS A 38 -27.05 21.97 -8.99
N THR A 39 -27.49 22.49 -7.84
CA THR A 39 -26.78 22.34 -6.54
C THR A 39 -26.44 20.88 -6.17
N LYS A 40 -27.35 19.93 -6.41
CA LYS A 40 -27.11 18.50 -6.12
C LYS A 40 -26.26 17.75 -7.15
N ARG A 41 -26.17 18.21 -8.40
CA ARG A 41 -25.40 17.54 -9.47
C ARG A 41 -25.02 18.54 -10.54
N ALA A 42 -23.71 18.72 -10.74
CA ALA A 42 -23.16 19.53 -11.81
C ALA A 42 -21.99 18.81 -12.48
N VAL A 43 -21.93 18.86 -13.81
CA VAL A 43 -21.03 18.04 -14.62
C VAL A 43 -20.23 18.94 -15.56
N TRP A 44 -18.91 18.78 -15.54
CA TRP A 44 -18.01 19.39 -16.51
C TRP A 44 -18.10 18.68 -17.84
N THR A 45 -18.31 19.44 -18.91
CA THR A 45 -18.44 18.93 -20.27
C THR A 45 -17.63 19.80 -21.22
N LEU A 46 -16.92 19.16 -22.14
CA LEU A 46 -16.24 19.80 -23.25
C LEU A 46 -17.06 19.62 -24.53
N ARG A 47 -17.42 20.72 -25.20
CA ARG A 47 -17.98 20.71 -26.56
C ARG A 47 -16.87 20.98 -27.56
N ARG A 48 -16.71 20.09 -28.53
CA ARG A 48 -15.71 20.24 -29.62
C ARG A 48 -16.26 19.71 -30.94
N LYS A 49 -15.64 20.09 -32.06
CA LYS A 49 -15.91 19.47 -33.36
C LYS A 49 -15.03 18.25 -33.55
N VAL A 50 -15.60 17.15 -34.01
CA VAL A 50 -14.93 15.94 -34.50
C VAL A 50 -15.56 15.60 -35.84
N ASP A 51 -14.76 15.46 -36.89
CA ASP A 51 -15.23 15.19 -38.27
C ASP A 51 -16.37 16.12 -38.74
N GLY A 52 -16.23 17.41 -38.42
CA GLY A 52 -17.23 18.44 -38.76
C GLY A 52 -18.48 18.45 -37.87
N GLN A 53 -18.71 17.43 -37.04
CA GLN A 53 -19.85 17.34 -36.14
C GLN A 53 -19.51 17.81 -34.71
N MET A 54 -20.46 18.50 -34.05
CA MET A 54 -20.30 18.92 -32.66
C MET A 54 -20.57 17.75 -31.71
N VAL A 55 -19.56 17.36 -30.95
CA VAL A 55 -19.64 16.31 -29.92
C VAL A 55 -19.47 16.91 -28.52
N ARG A 56 -20.09 16.25 -27.52
CA ARG A 56 -19.96 16.59 -26.10
C ARG A 56 -19.26 15.46 -25.35
N GLN A 57 -18.20 15.78 -24.62
CA GLN A 57 -17.45 14.84 -23.80
C GLN A 57 -17.56 15.23 -22.32
N VAL A 58 -18.03 14.31 -21.49
CA VAL A 58 -18.10 14.50 -20.03
C VAL A 58 -16.70 14.32 -19.44
N LEU A 59 -16.26 15.27 -18.60
CA LEU A 59 -14.94 15.28 -17.97
C LEU A 59 -14.99 14.88 -16.49
N GLY A 60 -16.14 15.03 -15.83
CA GLY A 60 -16.34 14.66 -14.44
C GLY A 60 -17.33 15.55 -13.71
N GLU A 61 -17.66 15.20 -12.48
CA GLU A 61 -18.64 15.93 -11.68
C GLU A 61 -17.99 16.96 -10.75
N PHE A 62 -18.60 18.13 -10.60
CA PHE A 62 -18.24 19.13 -9.60
C PHE A 62 -18.92 18.80 -8.26
N PRO A 63 -18.27 18.94 -7.09
CA PRO A 63 -16.95 19.54 -6.87
C PRO A 63 -15.76 18.56 -6.91
N THR A 64 -15.98 17.28 -7.23
CA THR A 64 -14.90 16.27 -7.32
C THR A 64 -13.81 16.70 -8.30
N ILE A 65 -14.20 17.30 -9.42
CA ILE A 65 -13.32 17.99 -10.36
C ILE A 65 -13.55 19.50 -10.22
N GLY A 66 -12.56 20.21 -9.69
CA GLY A 66 -12.56 21.67 -9.60
C GLY A 66 -12.35 22.35 -10.96
N ALA A 67 -12.58 23.66 -11.04
CA ALA A 67 -12.47 24.42 -12.29
C ALA A 67 -11.08 24.37 -12.92
N ASN A 68 -10.01 24.26 -12.12
CA ASN A 68 -8.65 24.11 -12.66
C ASN A 68 -8.43 22.72 -13.26
N ASP A 69 -8.83 21.66 -12.56
CA ASP A 69 -8.69 20.28 -13.06
C ASP A 69 -9.55 20.04 -14.30
N ALA A 70 -10.74 20.63 -14.36
CA ALA A 70 -11.61 20.59 -15.53
C ALA A 70 -10.94 21.20 -16.77
N ARG A 71 -10.17 22.30 -16.63
CA ARG A 71 -9.39 22.88 -17.72
C ARG A 71 -8.22 21.99 -18.15
N SER A 72 -7.50 21.42 -17.18
CA SER A 72 -6.43 20.46 -17.48
C SER A 72 -6.95 19.26 -18.27
N LEU A 73 -8.08 18.68 -17.85
CA LEU A 73 -8.75 17.58 -18.54
C LEU A 73 -9.28 17.98 -19.93
N ALA A 74 -9.81 19.19 -20.07
CA ALA A 74 -10.23 19.72 -21.37
C ALA A 74 -9.04 19.90 -22.31
N GLY A 75 -7.90 20.41 -21.83
CA GLY A 75 -6.66 20.54 -22.59
C GLY A 75 -6.14 19.19 -23.08
N GLN A 76 -6.11 18.19 -22.19
CA GLN A 76 -5.76 16.80 -22.54
C GLN A 76 -6.70 16.22 -23.59
N ALA A 77 -8.02 16.43 -23.43
CA ALA A 77 -8.99 15.96 -24.41
C ALA A 77 -8.78 16.64 -25.78
N VAL A 78 -8.57 17.95 -25.83
CA VAL A 78 -8.29 18.68 -27.08
C VAL A 78 -7.01 18.18 -27.74
N GLU A 79 -5.94 17.98 -26.99
CA GLU A 79 -4.68 17.46 -27.54
C GLU A 79 -4.84 16.02 -28.05
N ALA A 80 -5.57 15.17 -27.33
CA ALA A 80 -5.91 13.81 -27.77
C ALA A 80 -6.80 13.79 -29.02
N ALA A 81 -7.57 14.85 -29.31
CA ALA A 81 -8.31 14.97 -30.57
C ALA A 81 -7.47 15.55 -31.70
N ARG A 82 -6.55 16.48 -31.39
CA ARG A 82 -5.63 17.07 -32.37
C ARG A 82 -4.62 16.06 -32.90
N THR A 83 -4.20 15.14 -32.03
CA THR A 83 -3.32 14.02 -32.37
C THR A 83 -4.08 12.81 -32.94
N GLY A 84 -5.42 12.87 -33.00
CA GLY A 84 -6.28 11.72 -33.29
C GLY A 84 -6.21 10.63 -32.21
N PRO A 85 -7.01 9.55 -32.28
CA PRO A 85 -6.55 8.30 -31.66
C PRO A 85 -5.13 8.07 -32.18
N VAL A 86 -4.16 7.83 -31.29
CA VAL A 86 -2.78 7.59 -31.71
C VAL A 86 -2.79 6.48 -32.77
N ALA A 87 -2.65 6.86 -34.03
CA ALA A 87 -2.31 5.95 -35.09
C ALA A 87 -0.95 5.35 -34.67
N GLY A 88 -0.94 4.10 -34.21
CA GLY A 88 0.29 3.50 -33.71
C GLY A 88 0.17 2.41 -32.66
N ILE A 89 -0.99 2.19 -32.02
CA ILE A 89 -1.16 0.95 -31.23
C ILE A 89 -1.33 -0.19 -32.25
N ASP A 90 -0.30 -1.03 -32.39
CA ASP A 90 -0.40 -2.23 -33.20
C ASP A 90 -1.60 -3.07 -32.73
N ALA A 91 -2.52 -3.39 -33.64
CA ALA A 91 -3.72 -4.16 -33.37
C ALA A 91 -3.41 -5.57 -32.80
N GLY A 92 -2.20 -6.08 -33.04
CA GLY A 92 -1.68 -7.31 -32.44
C GLY A 92 -1.20 -7.17 -31.00
N THR A 93 -1.05 -5.96 -30.46
CA THR A 93 -0.55 -5.74 -29.09
C THR A 93 -1.58 -6.21 -28.08
N THR A 94 -1.27 -7.31 -27.38
CA THR A 94 -2.13 -7.87 -26.32
C THR A 94 -1.78 -7.33 -24.94
N LEU A 95 -2.70 -7.44 -23.98
CA LEU A 95 -2.40 -7.11 -22.58
C LEU A 95 -1.25 -7.95 -22.02
N ARG A 96 -1.11 -9.20 -22.46
CA ARG A 96 0.06 -10.03 -22.12
C ARG A 96 1.36 -9.37 -22.56
N ASN A 97 1.45 -8.94 -23.82
CA ASN A 97 2.65 -8.25 -24.31
C ASN A 97 2.94 -6.96 -23.53
N VAL A 98 1.89 -6.21 -23.17
CA VAL A 98 2.04 -4.99 -22.36
C VAL A 98 2.54 -5.30 -20.95
N LEU A 99 2.02 -6.35 -20.30
CA LEU A 99 2.49 -6.76 -18.98
C LEU A 99 3.94 -7.27 -19.03
N ASP A 100 4.31 -8.00 -20.07
CA ASP A 100 5.69 -8.46 -20.29
C ASP A 100 6.63 -7.25 -20.46
N ALA A 101 6.34 -6.37 -21.41
CA ALA A 101 7.15 -5.18 -21.67
C ALA A 101 7.22 -4.22 -20.47
N TRP A 102 6.12 -4.06 -19.72
CA TRP A 102 6.10 -3.27 -18.49
C TRP A 102 7.04 -3.83 -17.43
N SER A 103 7.12 -5.16 -17.36
CA SER A 103 7.95 -5.88 -16.40
C SER A 103 9.42 -5.80 -16.75
N ASP A 104 9.75 -6.04 -18.03
CA ASP A 104 11.12 -5.96 -18.54
C ASP A 104 11.72 -4.57 -18.34
N ALA A 105 10.94 -3.52 -18.64
CA ALA A 105 11.31 -2.12 -18.43
C ALA A 105 11.48 -1.72 -16.95
N ARG A 106 11.14 -2.61 -16.01
CA ARG A 106 11.22 -2.42 -14.55
C ARG A 106 11.82 -3.64 -13.86
N SER A 107 12.68 -4.36 -14.57
CA SER A 107 13.36 -5.55 -14.10
C SER A 107 14.31 -5.26 -12.93
N ASP A 108 14.75 -3.99 -12.79
CA ASP A 108 15.51 -3.47 -11.65
C ASP A 108 14.69 -3.43 -10.35
N LEU A 109 13.36 -3.42 -10.43
CA LEU A 109 12.48 -3.32 -9.27
C LEU A 109 12.05 -4.71 -8.78
N ARG A 110 12.51 -5.07 -7.57
CA ARG A 110 12.32 -6.38 -6.90
C ARG A 110 10.89 -6.98 -6.94
N ARG A 111 9.84 -6.15 -7.02
CA ARG A 111 8.43 -6.60 -6.92
C ARG A 111 7.70 -6.62 -8.26
N THR A 112 8.33 -6.24 -9.37
CA THR A 112 7.64 -6.08 -10.65
C THR A 112 7.08 -7.40 -11.17
N GLU A 113 7.89 -8.47 -11.18
CA GLU A 113 7.44 -9.80 -11.61
C GLU A 113 6.26 -10.33 -10.77
N ALA A 114 6.34 -10.16 -9.45
CA ALA A 114 5.24 -10.56 -8.56
C ALA A 114 3.95 -9.76 -8.83
N ARG A 115 4.07 -8.47 -9.21
CA ARG A 115 2.92 -7.64 -9.59
C ARG A 115 2.35 -8.07 -10.94
N LYS A 116 3.20 -8.35 -11.93
CA LYS A 116 2.80 -8.93 -13.22
C LYS A 116 2.04 -10.24 -13.03
N ALA A 117 2.58 -11.18 -12.26
CA ALA A 117 1.92 -12.45 -11.96
C ALA A 117 0.59 -12.27 -11.20
N ALA A 118 0.49 -11.28 -10.31
CA ALA A 118 -0.77 -10.96 -9.65
C ALA A 118 -1.81 -10.36 -10.61
N LEU A 119 -1.41 -9.50 -11.54
CA LEU A 119 -2.28 -8.94 -12.56
C LEU A 119 -2.76 -10.00 -13.55
N ALA A 120 -1.87 -10.92 -13.96
CA ALA A 120 -2.23 -12.04 -14.82
C ALA A 120 -3.27 -12.97 -14.18
N ARG A 121 -3.19 -13.20 -12.86
CA ARG A 121 -4.20 -13.95 -12.10
C ARG A 121 -5.50 -13.17 -11.90
N ALA A 122 -5.43 -11.85 -11.78
CA ALA A 122 -6.61 -11.00 -11.59
C ALA A 122 -7.40 -10.80 -12.90
N PHE A 123 -6.74 -10.83 -14.06
CA PHE A 123 -7.33 -10.54 -15.36
C PHE A 123 -6.99 -11.60 -16.43
N PRO A 124 -7.17 -12.91 -16.16
CA PRO A 124 -6.72 -13.97 -17.06
C PRO A 124 -7.33 -13.87 -18.46
N ASP A 125 -8.63 -13.58 -18.54
CA ASP A 125 -9.38 -13.49 -19.80
C ASP A 125 -9.04 -12.24 -20.62
N LEU A 126 -8.43 -11.23 -19.99
CA LEU A 126 -8.00 -10.02 -20.68
C LEU A 126 -6.59 -10.17 -21.27
N LEU A 127 -5.77 -11.12 -20.79
CA LEU A 127 -4.40 -11.31 -21.25
C LEU A 127 -4.25 -11.43 -22.78
N PRO A 128 -5.03 -12.26 -23.50
CA PRO A 128 -4.88 -12.41 -24.94
C PRO A 128 -5.54 -11.29 -25.75
N ARG A 129 -6.29 -10.38 -25.11
CA ARG A 129 -7.07 -9.37 -25.84
C ARG A 129 -6.20 -8.20 -26.26
N ALA A 130 -6.50 -7.64 -27.44
CA ALA A 130 -5.83 -6.47 -27.99
C ALA A 130 -6.11 -5.23 -27.11
N THR A 131 -5.05 -4.53 -26.70
CA THR A 131 -5.14 -3.40 -25.77
C THR A 131 -5.86 -2.20 -26.36
N VAL A 132 -5.82 -2.04 -27.68
CA VAL A 132 -6.58 -1.01 -28.41
C VAL A 132 -8.09 -1.08 -28.13
N THR A 133 -8.61 -2.26 -27.78
CA THR A 133 -10.03 -2.49 -27.46
C THR A 133 -10.38 -2.34 -25.97
N MET A 134 -9.40 -1.99 -25.13
CA MET A 134 -9.56 -1.97 -23.68
C MET A 134 -9.87 -0.57 -23.15
N ASP A 135 -10.91 -0.49 -22.32
CA ASP A 135 -11.29 0.73 -21.61
C ASP A 135 -11.44 0.47 -20.10
N THR A 136 -11.74 1.51 -19.34
CA THR A 136 -11.98 1.41 -17.90
C THR A 136 -13.08 0.39 -17.55
N PRO A 137 -14.29 0.43 -18.17
CA PRO A 137 -15.33 -0.57 -17.95
C PRO A 137 -14.89 -2.04 -18.12
N VAL A 138 -14.04 -2.35 -19.09
CA VAL A 138 -13.51 -3.73 -19.29
C VAL A 138 -12.79 -4.23 -18.03
N PHE A 139 -11.91 -3.41 -17.45
CA PHE A 139 -11.17 -3.79 -16.24
C PHE A 139 -12.04 -3.81 -14.99
N LEU A 140 -13.01 -2.88 -14.87
CA LEU A 140 -13.93 -2.87 -13.74
C LEU A 140 -14.78 -4.16 -13.70
N ARG A 141 -15.37 -4.55 -14.84
CA ARG A 141 -16.15 -5.80 -14.94
C ARG A 141 -15.32 -7.03 -14.61
N ALA A 142 -14.09 -7.10 -15.13
CA ALA A 142 -13.19 -8.22 -14.84
C ALA A 142 -12.79 -8.27 -13.35
N ALA A 143 -12.83 -7.14 -12.64
CA ALA A 143 -12.50 -7.07 -11.22
C ALA A 143 -13.70 -7.34 -10.29
N ASP A 144 -14.93 -7.45 -10.80
CA ASP A 144 -16.13 -7.64 -9.97
C ASP A 144 -16.14 -9.00 -9.24
N GLY A 145 -15.52 -10.02 -9.83
CA GLY A 145 -15.37 -11.35 -9.22
C GLY A 145 -14.28 -11.44 -8.13
N LEU A 146 -13.53 -10.36 -7.89
CA LEU A 146 -12.45 -10.33 -6.90
C LEU A 146 -12.97 -9.90 -5.53
N SER A 147 -12.33 -10.39 -4.46
CA SER A 147 -12.57 -9.84 -3.12
C SER A 147 -12.24 -8.34 -3.06
N ALA A 148 -12.87 -7.58 -2.16
CA ALA A 148 -12.71 -6.13 -2.10
C ALA A 148 -11.25 -5.67 -2.05
N GLY A 149 -10.42 -6.32 -1.21
CA GLY A 149 -8.99 -6.04 -1.12
C GLY A 149 -8.21 -6.40 -2.39
N ALA A 150 -8.53 -7.55 -3.00
CA ALA A 150 -7.90 -7.99 -4.25
C ALA A 150 -8.26 -7.06 -5.42
N ARG A 151 -9.52 -6.65 -5.53
CA ARG A 151 -10.04 -5.69 -6.51
C ARG A 151 -9.31 -4.35 -6.44
N VAL A 152 -9.25 -3.74 -5.25
CA VAL A 152 -8.56 -2.46 -5.04
C VAL A 152 -7.09 -2.57 -5.44
N LYS A 153 -6.41 -3.65 -5.02
CA LYS A 153 -5.01 -3.88 -5.36
C LYS A 153 -4.81 -4.07 -6.87
N ALA A 154 -5.62 -4.90 -7.51
CA ALA A 154 -5.53 -5.20 -8.94
C ALA A 154 -5.75 -3.95 -9.79
N LEU A 155 -6.82 -3.18 -9.51
CA LEU A 155 -7.12 -1.94 -10.24
C LEU A 155 -6.05 -0.86 -10.03
N ARG A 156 -5.49 -0.75 -8.82
CA ARG A 156 -4.37 0.17 -8.54
C ARG A 156 -3.11 -0.22 -9.33
N ASP A 157 -2.75 -1.49 -9.29
CA ASP A 157 -1.56 -2.00 -9.97
C ASP A 157 -1.74 -1.87 -11.50
N MET A 158 -2.93 -2.20 -12.02
CA MET A 158 -3.26 -2.09 -13.44
C MET A 158 -3.28 -0.64 -13.93
N ARG A 159 -3.76 0.32 -13.12
CA ARG A 159 -3.66 1.75 -13.46
C ARG A 159 -2.21 2.18 -13.71
N ALA A 160 -1.26 1.69 -12.91
CA ALA A 160 0.15 2.01 -13.10
C ALA A 160 0.70 1.42 -14.41
N VAL A 161 0.28 0.20 -14.76
CA VAL A 161 0.62 -0.41 -16.06
C VAL A 161 0.00 0.38 -17.21
N ALA A 162 -1.31 0.67 -17.14
CA ALA A 162 -2.05 1.36 -18.18
C ALA A 162 -1.48 2.77 -18.44
N SER A 163 -1.16 3.52 -17.39
CA SER A 163 -0.51 4.84 -17.53
C SER A 163 0.86 4.75 -18.22
N TRP A 164 1.68 3.76 -17.83
CA TRP A 164 2.97 3.53 -18.48
C TRP A 164 2.82 3.08 -19.95
N ALA A 165 1.86 2.21 -20.24
CA ALA A 165 1.61 1.68 -21.58
C ALA A 165 1.06 2.77 -22.51
N ALA A 166 0.14 3.59 -22.02
CA ALA A 166 -0.40 4.74 -22.76
C ALA A 166 0.69 5.73 -23.17
N SER A 167 1.63 6.05 -22.26
CA SER A 167 2.78 6.92 -22.58
C SER A 167 3.72 6.39 -23.66
N ARG A 168 3.52 5.14 -24.11
CA ARG A 168 4.32 4.45 -25.14
C ARG A 168 3.49 4.02 -26.35
N GLY A 169 2.22 4.43 -26.43
CA GLY A 169 1.32 4.01 -27.50
C GLY A 169 1.04 2.50 -27.50
N LEU A 170 1.09 1.84 -26.33
CA LEU A 170 0.79 0.40 -26.19
C LEU A 170 -0.61 0.13 -25.66
N MET A 171 -1.33 1.17 -25.21
CA MET A 171 -2.66 1.09 -24.64
C MET A 171 -3.38 2.43 -24.80
N PRO A 172 -4.73 2.47 -24.90
CA PRO A 172 -5.48 3.72 -24.90
C PRO A 172 -5.20 4.59 -23.68
N GLU A 173 -5.20 5.91 -23.88
CA GLU A 173 -5.07 6.88 -22.79
C GLU A 173 -6.28 6.85 -21.85
N GLY A 174 -6.09 7.33 -20.61
CA GLY A 174 -7.21 7.49 -19.67
C GLY A 174 -7.70 6.21 -19.00
N VAL A 175 -7.26 5.02 -19.43
CA VAL A 175 -7.65 3.73 -18.83
C VAL A 175 -7.32 3.73 -17.34
N LEU A 176 -8.36 3.54 -16.51
CA LEU A 176 -8.32 3.53 -15.05
C LEU A 176 -7.90 4.84 -14.35
N GLN A 177 -7.70 5.95 -15.08
CA GLN A 177 -7.22 7.22 -14.50
C GLN A 177 -8.22 7.82 -13.49
N ASN A 178 -9.52 7.81 -13.83
CA ASN A 178 -10.56 8.54 -13.08
C ASN A 178 -11.42 7.65 -12.17
N ILE A 179 -10.96 6.45 -11.81
CA ILE A 179 -11.70 5.59 -10.89
C ILE A 179 -11.39 5.95 -9.44
N LYS A 180 -12.43 5.98 -8.60
CA LYS A 180 -12.27 6.03 -7.15
C LYS A 180 -11.99 4.62 -6.66
N LEU A 181 -10.82 4.40 -6.07
CA LEU A 181 -10.52 3.17 -5.36
C LEU A 181 -10.97 3.33 -3.92
N GLU A 182 -11.86 2.45 -3.48
CA GLU A 182 -12.24 2.38 -2.08
C GLU A 182 -11.00 2.10 -1.25
N ARG A 183 -10.79 2.91 -0.21
CA ARG A 183 -9.79 2.58 0.81
C ARG A 183 -10.37 1.42 1.59
N GLY A 184 -9.62 0.32 1.70
CA GLY A 184 -9.99 -0.73 2.64
C GLY A 184 -10.16 -0.15 4.03
N GLY A 185 -11.09 -0.70 4.81
CA GLY A 185 -11.27 -0.30 6.21
C GLY A 185 -9.94 -0.37 6.95
N GLU A 186 -9.64 0.66 7.72
CA GLU A 186 -8.49 0.64 8.62
C GLU A 186 -8.78 -0.42 9.68
N ARG A 187 -7.98 -1.49 9.71
CA ARG A 187 -8.05 -2.45 10.81
C ARG A 187 -7.47 -1.74 12.02
N ASP A 188 -8.31 -1.46 13.00
CA ASP A 188 -7.95 -0.87 14.28
C ASP A 188 -8.09 -1.92 15.38
N TYR A 189 -7.17 -2.90 15.36
CA TYR A 189 -7.14 -3.96 16.37
C TYR A 189 -5.75 -3.99 16.98
N VAL A 190 -5.71 -3.91 18.30
CA VAL A 190 -4.51 -4.09 19.13
C VAL A 190 -4.72 -5.39 19.91
N PRO A 191 -3.91 -6.44 19.67
CA PRO A 191 -3.96 -7.65 20.49
C PRO A 191 -3.64 -7.33 21.96
N GLU A 192 -4.50 -7.77 22.86
CA GLU A 192 -4.21 -7.79 24.30
C GLU A 192 -2.98 -8.63 24.61
N VAL A 193 -2.28 -8.30 25.70
CA VAL A 193 -1.04 -9.00 26.10
C VAL A 193 -1.27 -10.49 26.29
N GLU A 194 -2.42 -10.88 26.84
CA GLU A 194 -2.83 -12.27 27.07
C GLU A 194 -2.97 -13.02 25.75
N HIS A 195 -3.54 -12.39 24.71
CA HIS A 195 -3.59 -12.98 23.37
C HIS A 195 -2.20 -13.13 22.75
N VAL A 196 -1.30 -12.16 22.98
CA VAL A 196 0.09 -12.23 22.52
C VAL A 196 0.85 -13.35 23.25
N HIS A 197 0.65 -13.50 24.56
CA HIS A 197 1.23 -14.60 25.35
C HIS A 197 0.75 -15.97 24.84
N ALA A 198 -0.56 -16.14 24.69
CA ALA A 198 -1.16 -17.36 24.17
C ALA A 198 -0.58 -17.73 22.80
N TYR A 199 -0.48 -16.75 21.90
CA TYR A 199 0.16 -16.91 20.60
C TYR A 199 1.64 -17.31 20.70
N TRP A 200 2.40 -16.66 21.60
CA TRP A 200 3.81 -16.97 21.81
C TRP A 200 4.03 -18.40 22.33
N LYS A 201 3.17 -18.88 23.22
CA LYS A 201 3.16 -20.27 23.70
C LYS A 201 2.81 -21.24 22.58
N ALA A 202 1.70 -20.98 21.87
CA ALA A 202 1.19 -21.81 20.79
C ALA A 202 2.14 -21.96 19.59
N CYS A 203 3.20 -21.15 19.47
CA CYS A 203 4.24 -21.33 18.46
C CYS A 203 4.88 -22.73 18.48
N GLU A 204 4.81 -23.46 19.61
CA GLU A 204 5.28 -24.85 19.76
C GLU A 204 4.56 -25.86 18.85
N VAL A 205 3.39 -25.51 18.29
CA VAL A 205 2.69 -26.34 17.31
C VAL A 205 3.44 -26.46 15.97
N LEU A 206 4.42 -25.58 15.74
CA LEU A 206 5.25 -25.57 14.53
C LEU A 206 6.56 -26.34 14.77
N ASP A 207 7.27 -26.65 13.69
CA ASP A 207 8.65 -27.17 13.81
C ASP A 207 9.57 -26.17 14.52
N GLU A 208 10.68 -26.69 15.05
CA GLU A 208 11.60 -25.98 15.92
C GLU A 208 12.05 -24.62 15.35
N VAL A 209 12.44 -24.57 14.07
CA VAL A 209 12.90 -23.34 13.43
C VAL A 209 11.77 -22.32 13.31
N ARG A 210 10.58 -22.75 12.87
CA ARG A 210 9.42 -21.85 12.74
C ARG A 210 8.91 -21.38 14.11
N CYS A 211 8.91 -22.26 15.12
CA CYS A 211 8.58 -21.90 16.50
C CYS A 211 9.48 -20.76 16.98
N ARG A 212 10.81 -20.90 16.88
CA ARG A 212 11.76 -19.85 17.26
C ARG A 212 11.58 -18.57 16.42
N PHE A 213 11.35 -18.69 15.12
CA PHE A 213 11.11 -17.55 14.22
C PHE A 213 9.90 -16.71 14.65
N PHE A 214 8.74 -17.33 14.90
CA PHE A 214 7.55 -16.59 15.31
C PHE A 214 7.68 -16.03 16.72
N ARG A 215 8.30 -16.77 17.66
CA ARG A 215 8.62 -16.25 19.00
C ARG A 215 9.55 -15.04 18.92
N PHE A 216 10.56 -15.08 18.07
CA PHE A 216 11.47 -13.95 17.86
C PHE A 216 10.74 -12.74 17.25
N ILE A 217 9.81 -12.93 16.30
CA ILE A 217 8.97 -11.83 15.78
C ILE A 217 8.18 -11.15 16.89
N VAL A 218 7.56 -11.94 17.78
CA VAL A 218 6.78 -11.40 18.92
C VAL A 218 7.67 -10.54 19.81
N LEU A 219 8.82 -11.07 20.25
CA LEU A 219 9.69 -10.38 21.22
C LEU A 219 10.46 -9.20 20.62
N SER A 220 10.90 -9.32 19.37
CA SER A 220 11.68 -8.27 18.70
C SER A 220 10.82 -7.10 18.24
N ALA A 221 9.56 -7.35 17.92
CA ALA A 221 8.70 -6.43 17.18
C ALA A 221 9.32 -5.93 15.86
N TRP A 222 10.33 -6.62 15.30
CA TRP A 222 10.97 -6.24 14.03
C TRP A 222 10.10 -6.58 12.83
N ARG A 223 10.50 -6.16 11.62
CA ARG A 223 9.74 -6.54 10.44
C ARG A 223 9.99 -8.01 10.16
N LYS A 224 8.92 -8.73 9.84
CA LYS A 224 8.99 -10.14 9.40
C LYS A 224 10.10 -10.36 8.35
N SER A 225 10.23 -9.47 7.37
CA SER A 225 11.25 -9.59 6.32
C SER A 225 12.68 -9.47 6.86
N GLU A 226 12.92 -8.60 7.84
CA GLU A 226 14.23 -8.40 8.47
C GLU A 226 14.60 -9.64 9.29
N VAL A 227 13.66 -10.18 10.08
CA VAL A 227 13.87 -11.42 10.86
C VAL A 227 14.10 -12.63 9.93
N ARG A 228 13.32 -12.75 8.86
CA ARG A 228 13.39 -13.87 7.91
C ARG A 228 14.73 -13.93 7.17
N GLU A 229 15.29 -12.77 6.88
CA GLU A 229 16.57 -12.63 6.17
C GLU A 229 17.75 -12.45 7.12
N MET A 230 17.52 -12.49 8.44
CA MET A 230 18.55 -12.30 9.47
C MET A 230 19.66 -13.34 9.33
N ARG A 231 20.90 -12.88 9.43
CA ARG A 231 22.11 -13.70 9.29
C ARG A 231 22.98 -13.60 10.53
N TYR A 232 23.74 -14.67 10.79
CA TYR A 232 24.72 -14.67 11.89
C TYR A 232 25.84 -13.65 11.68
N ASP A 233 26.25 -13.39 10.43
CA ASP A 233 27.25 -12.38 10.09
C ASP A 233 26.78 -10.92 10.31
N TRP A 234 25.49 -10.70 10.60
CA TRP A 234 24.94 -9.40 10.99
C TRP A 234 24.93 -9.18 12.50
N ILE A 235 25.25 -10.21 13.29
CA ILE A 235 25.25 -10.15 14.75
C ILE A 235 26.62 -9.66 15.21
N ASP A 236 26.63 -8.55 15.93
CA ASP A 236 27.83 -7.94 16.52
C ASP A 236 27.61 -7.79 18.02
N GLY A 237 27.95 -8.82 18.79
CA GLY A 237 27.76 -8.83 20.25
C GLY A 237 26.29 -8.78 20.66
N ASP A 238 25.88 -7.64 21.22
CA ASP A 238 24.54 -7.39 21.77
C ASP A 238 23.60 -6.67 20.79
N LYS A 239 23.93 -6.65 19.49
CA LYS A 239 23.12 -6.02 18.45
C LYS A 239 23.15 -6.80 17.14
N VAL A 240 22.14 -6.53 16.32
CA VAL A 240 22.07 -6.96 14.91
C VAL A 240 22.12 -5.71 14.04
N VAL A 241 23.04 -5.70 13.08
CA VAL A 241 23.19 -4.63 12.09
C VAL A 241 22.60 -5.10 10.76
N VAL A 242 21.34 -4.75 10.51
CA VAL A 242 20.65 -5.11 9.26
C VAL A 242 21.12 -4.16 8.15
N PRO A 243 21.75 -4.65 7.07
CA PRO A 243 22.27 -3.78 6.01
C PRO A 243 21.15 -3.06 5.25
N ALA A 244 21.44 -1.86 4.74
CA ALA A 244 20.50 -1.01 4.01
C ALA A 244 19.79 -1.72 2.85
N ALA A 245 20.44 -2.68 2.20
CA ALA A 245 19.86 -3.50 1.12
C ALA A 245 18.67 -4.37 1.59
N HIS A 246 18.62 -4.70 2.88
CA HIS A 246 17.60 -5.54 3.50
C HIS A 246 16.55 -4.75 4.31
N THR A 247 16.73 -3.43 4.46
CA THR A 247 15.78 -2.58 5.19
C THR A 247 14.81 -1.85 4.26
N LYS A 248 13.59 -1.59 4.76
CA LYS A 248 12.60 -0.80 4.01
C LYS A 248 13.04 0.64 3.78
N THR A 249 13.86 1.19 4.68
CA THR A 249 14.30 2.58 4.68
C THR A 249 15.52 2.85 3.82
N LYS A 250 16.16 1.81 3.24
CA LYS A 250 17.43 1.91 2.51
C LYS A 250 18.55 2.55 3.35
N LYS A 251 18.55 2.24 4.65
CA LYS A 251 19.56 2.67 5.63
C LYS A 251 19.84 1.49 6.55
N ASP A 252 21.07 1.35 7.00
CA ASP A 252 21.41 0.33 7.99
C ASP A 252 20.54 0.53 9.23
N GLN A 253 19.99 -0.57 9.75
CA GLN A 253 19.22 -0.56 10.98
C GLN A 253 19.95 -1.37 12.03
N VAL A 254 20.29 -0.69 13.12
CA VAL A 254 20.90 -1.31 14.29
C VAL A 254 19.78 -1.65 15.27
N HIS A 255 19.65 -2.91 15.60
CA HIS A 255 18.69 -3.38 16.59
C HIS A 255 19.40 -4.00 17.80
N PRO A 256 19.01 -3.64 19.03
CA PRO A 256 19.48 -4.35 20.21
C PRO A 256 19.04 -5.82 20.17
N LEU A 257 19.92 -6.69 20.64
CA LEU A 257 19.72 -8.13 20.77
C LEU A 257 19.88 -8.50 22.25
N PRO A 258 18.81 -8.41 23.06
CA PRO A 258 18.87 -8.76 24.46
C PRO A 258 19.33 -10.20 24.72
N GLU A 259 20.06 -10.40 25.82
CA GLU A 259 20.70 -11.68 26.17
C GLU A 259 19.70 -12.84 26.22
N GLY A 260 18.50 -12.61 26.77
CA GLY A 260 17.45 -13.62 26.90
C GLY A 260 16.83 -14.08 25.57
N TRP A 261 17.35 -13.63 24.42
CA TRP A 261 16.95 -14.06 23.09
C TRP A 261 18.00 -14.95 22.41
N LYS A 262 19.19 -15.13 23.01
CA LYS A 262 20.24 -15.98 22.43
C LYS A 262 19.78 -17.42 22.19
N ASP A 263 18.93 -17.96 23.06
CA ASP A 263 18.35 -19.29 22.87
C ASP A 263 17.39 -19.38 21.68
N LEU A 264 16.73 -18.27 21.32
CA LEU A 264 15.84 -18.22 20.16
C LEU A 264 16.62 -18.19 18.84
N ILE A 265 17.76 -17.51 18.82
CA ILE A 265 18.59 -17.43 17.61
C ILE A 265 19.58 -18.59 17.51
N GLY A 266 19.95 -19.24 18.63
CA GLY A 266 20.96 -20.30 18.67
C GLY A 266 22.34 -19.84 18.21
N THR A 267 23.17 -20.80 17.78
CA THR A 267 24.49 -20.56 17.20
C THR A 267 24.55 -21.22 15.82
N GLY A 268 25.26 -20.63 14.87
CA GLY A 268 25.36 -21.15 13.51
C GLY A 268 26.03 -20.19 12.54
N ASP A 269 25.92 -20.51 11.25
CA ASP A 269 26.36 -19.69 10.13
C ASP A 269 25.21 -19.43 9.14
N GLY A 270 25.38 -18.47 8.24
CA GLY A 270 24.36 -18.13 7.24
C GLY A 270 23.09 -17.52 7.85
N ILE A 271 21.92 -18.08 7.51
CA ILE A 271 20.60 -17.59 7.90
C ILE A 271 20.22 -18.12 9.29
N VAL A 272 19.74 -17.25 10.18
CA VAL A 272 19.39 -17.58 11.59
C VAL A 272 18.15 -18.49 11.68
N PHE A 273 17.17 -18.28 10.80
CA PHE A 273 15.96 -19.11 10.71
C PHE A 273 15.88 -19.74 9.30
N PRO A 274 16.69 -20.78 9.01
CA PRO A 274 16.80 -21.33 7.67
C PRO A 274 15.69 -22.34 7.38
N ARG A 275 15.39 -22.53 6.10
CA ARG A 275 14.76 -23.76 5.60
C ARG A 275 15.80 -24.88 5.56
N ASP A 276 15.34 -26.10 5.31
CA ASP A 276 16.20 -27.27 5.15
C ASP A 276 17.25 -27.11 4.03
N ASP A 277 17.00 -26.25 3.04
CA ASP A 277 17.92 -25.91 1.95
C ASP A 277 18.87 -24.73 2.26
N GLY A 278 18.90 -24.27 3.51
CA GLY A 278 19.73 -23.15 3.98
C GLY A 278 19.22 -21.76 3.57
N ARG A 279 18.15 -21.68 2.77
CA ARG A 279 17.58 -20.39 2.33
C ARG A 279 16.66 -19.79 3.40
N PRO A 280 16.39 -18.47 3.36
CA PRO A 280 15.36 -17.86 4.19
C PRO A 280 14.02 -18.58 4.11
N LEU A 281 13.26 -18.59 5.21
CA LEU A 281 11.85 -19.00 5.19
C LEU A 281 11.09 -18.25 4.08
N SER A 282 10.04 -18.87 3.54
CA SER A 282 9.18 -18.22 2.54
C SER A 282 8.58 -16.93 3.10
N ASP A 283 8.37 -15.93 2.26
CA ASP A 283 7.62 -14.72 2.65
C ASP A 283 6.13 -15.07 2.89
N TYR A 284 5.68 -16.20 2.35
CA TYR A 284 4.35 -16.75 2.63
C TYR A 284 4.36 -17.52 3.96
N THR A 285 4.00 -16.82 5.03
CA THR A 285 3.93 -17.35 6.40
C THR A 285 2.49 -17.56 6.90
N ASP A 286 1.50 -17.19 6.09
CA ASP A 286 0.09 -17.10 6.50
C ASP A 286 -0.47 -18.44 7.00
N GLY A 287 -0.09 -19.55 6.36
CA GLY A 287 -0.52 -20.88 6.79
C GLY A 287 -0.02 -21.25 8.18
N HIS A 288 1.27 -21.01 8.47
CA HIS A 288 1.85 -21.28 9.79
C HIS A 288 1.28 -20.33 10.84
N HIS A 289 1.14 -19.04 10.50
CA HIS A 289 0.55 -18.04 11.40
C HIS A 289 -0.90 -18.38 11.76
N LYS A 290 -1.71 -18.78 10.77
CA LYS A 290 -3.08 -19.24 10.98
C LYS A 290 -3.13 -20.44 11.93
N ARG A 291 -2.25 -21.42 11.74
CA ARG A 291 -2.16 -22.59 12.62
C ARG A 291 -1.83 -22.20 14.07
N VAL A 292 -0.95 -21.22 14.29
CA VAL A 292 -0.64 -20.72 15.64
C VAL A 292 -1.82 -19.96 16.25
N ILE A 293 -2.54 -19.14 15.47
CA ILE A 293 -3.76 -18.46 15.93
C ILE A 293 -4.83 -19.49 16.35
N GLU A 294 -5.04 -20.53 15.55
CA GLU A 294 -5.98 -21.62 15.83
C GLU A 294 -5.60 -22.38 17.10
N GLU A 295 -4.32 -22.75 17.26
CA GLU A 295 -3.80 -23.40 18.46
C GLU A 295 -3.93 -22.52 19.71
N ALA A 296 -3.65 -21.21 19.58
CA ALA A 296 -3.74 -20.28 20.68
C ALA A 296 -5.19 -20.01 21.16
N GLY A 297 -6.19 -20.31 20.33
CA GLY A 297 -7.59 -20.03 20.66
C GLY A 297 -7.92 -18.54 20.78
N VAL A 298 -7.17 -17.68 20.09
CA VAL A 298 -7.28 -16.20 20.19
C VAL A 298 -8.01 -15.58 19.00
N PRO A 299 -8.53 -14.34 19.13
CA PRO A 299 -9.07 -13.62 17.98
C PRO A 299 -8.04 -13.49 16.85
N HIS A 300 -8.52 -13.49 15.60
CA HIS A 300 -7.64 -13.35 14.45
C HIS A 300 -6.97 -11.97 14.43
N PHE A 301 -5.64 -11.96 14.47
CA PHE A 301 -4.79 -10.80 14.19
C PHE A 301 -3.68 -11.16 13.20
N THR A 302 -2.99 -10.15 12.68
CA THR A 302 -1.85 -10.34 11.76
C THR A 302 -0.51 -10.17 12.49
N LEU A 303 0.58 -10.61 11.88
CA LEU A 303 1.93 -10.29 12.37
C LEU A 303 2.23 -8.79 12.45
N HIS A 304 1.49 -7.95 11.71
CA HIS A 304 1.63 -6.49 11.85
C HIS A 304 0.94 -5.97 13.12
N ASP A 305 -0.14 -6.61 13.55
CA ASP A 305 -0.87 -6.24 14.76
C ASP A 305 -0.06 -6.61 16.01
N LEU A 306 0.82 -7.63 15.98
CA LEU A 306 1.81 -7.88 17.03
C LEU A 306 2.76 -6.68 17.25
N ARG A 307 3.13 -5.98 16.17
CA ARG A 307 3.94 -4.76 16.26
C ARG A 307 3.15 -3.58 16.81
N ARG A 308 1.85 -3.54 16.56
CA ARG A 308 0.94 -2.55 17.17
C ARG A 308 0.79 -2.83 18.67
N ALA A 309 0.61 -4.10 19.06
CA ALA A 309 0.61 -4.53 20.45
C ALA A 309 1.88 -4.06 21.18
N PHE A 310 3.07 -4.32 20.62
CA PHE A 310 4.32 -3.79 21.18
C PHE A 310 4.27 -2.28 21.38
N ALA A 311 3.91 -1.51 20.35
CA ALA A 311 3.90 -0.04 20.46
C ALA A 311 2.90 0.46 21.50
N THR A 312 1.67 -0.05 21.49
CA THR A 312 0.60 0.37 22.40
C THR A 312 0.95 0.00 23.83
N HIS A 313 1.21 -1.27 24.11
CA HIS A 313 1.46 -1.74 25.48
C HIS A 313 2.74 -1.15 26.08
N MET A 314 3.79 -0.93 25.27
CA MET A 314 4.99 -0.28 25.77
C MET A 314 4.81 1.22 25.99
N ALA A 315 3.96 1.89 25.20
CA ALA A 315 3.61 3.29 25.46
C ALA A 315 2.78 3.42 26.74
N ASP A 316 1.79 2.53 26.94
CA ASP A 316 0.95 2.49 28.14
C ASP A 316 1.77 2.18 29.40
N ALA A 317 2.84 1.39 29.27
CA ALA A 317 3.81 1.12 30.32
C ALA A 317 4.81 2.28 30.57
N GLY A 318 4.61 3.46 29.96
CA GLY A 318 5.44 4.65 30.14
C GLY A 318 6.69 4.70 29.27
N GLY A 319 6.79 3.85 28.24
CA GLY A 319 7.91 3.81 27.32
C GLY A 319 8.04 5.06 26.45
N ASP A 320 9.29 5.48 26.21
CA ASP A 320 9.59 6.64 25.35
C ASP A 320 9.19 6.38 23.89
N LEU A 321 8.32 7.23 23.34
CA LEU A 321 7.75 7.08 21.99
C LEU A 321 8.82 7.01 20.89
N LEU A 322 9.91 7.78 21.01
CA LEU A 322 11.00 7.73 20.03
C LEU A 322 11.72 6.37 20.06
N SER A 323 11.96 5.83 21.26
CA SER A 323 12.57 4.52 21.43
C SER A 323 11.66 3.40 20.92
N ILE A 324 10.34 3.48 21.16
CA ILE A 324 9.35 2.55 20.61
C ILE A 324 9.39 2.57 19.07
N GLU A 325 9.34 3.75 18.46
CA GLU A 325 9.39 3.90 17.00
C GLU A 325 10.72 3.36 16.42
N LEU A 326 11.84 3.56 17.12
CA LEU A 326 13.14 3.02 16.73
C LEU A 326 13.21 1.49 16.87
N CYS A 327 12.61 0.87 17.89
CA CYS A 327 12.48 -0.59 18.00
C CYS A 327 11.70 -1.16 16.80
N LEU A 328 10.66 -0.47 16.36
CA LEU A 328 9.89 -0.82 15.16
C LEU A 328 10.64 -0.55 13.84
N GLY A 329 11.86 0.00 13.90
CA GLY A 329 12.63 0.37 12.71
C GLY A 329 11.96 1.50 11.92
N HIS A 330 11.20 2.36 12.59
CA HIS A 330 10.60 3.56 12.01
C HIS A 330 11.58 4.72 11.98
N SER A 331 11.32 5.69 11.10
CA SER A 331 12.18 6.88 11.03
C SER A 331 11.94 7.79 12.24
N PRO A 332 13.01 8.31 12.88
CA PRO A 332 12.89 9.29 13.98
C PRO A 332 12.02 10.50 13.63
N SER A 333 11.94 10.86 12.34
CA SER A 333 11.16 12.01 11.88
C SER A 333 9.65 11.88 12.12
N ARG A 334 9.16 10.67 12.43
CA ARG A 334 7.75 10.47 12.82
C ARG A 334 7.43 11.11 14.17
N VAL A 335 8.41 11.17 15.08
CA VAL A 335 8.24 11.76 16.42
C VAL A 335 8.88 13.15 16.47
N LEU A 336 10.09 13.29 15.90
CA LEU A 336 10.89 14.52 16.00
C LEU A 336 10.61 15.54 14.89
N GLY A 337 9.82 15.19 13.89
CA GLY A 337 9.73 15.95 12.64
C GLY A 337 11.01 15.87 11.80
N SER A 338 10.96 16.43 10.58
CA SER A 338 12.09 16.40 9.64
C SER A 338 13.31 17.12 10.17
N VAL A 339 13.13 18.30 10.77
CA VAL A 339 14.20 19.14 11.33
C VAL A 339 14.80 18.49 12.57
N GLY A 340 13.97 18.04 13.53
CA GLY A 340 14.45 17.40 14.74
C GLY A 340 15.26 16.12 14.46
N ALA A 341 14.89 15.35 13.44
CA ALA A 341 15.64 14.17 13.01
C ALA A 341 17.01 14.48 12.36
N VAL A 342 17.25 15.71 11.88
CA VAL A 342 18.58 16.14 11.40
C VAL A 342 19.51 16.38 12.59
N TYR A 343 18.99 17.01 13.65
CA TYR A 343 19.75 17.37 14.85
C TYR A 343 19.94 16.20 15.82
N ASN A 344 18.92 15.36 16.00
CA ASN A 344 18.96 14.23 16.91
C ASN A 344 19.08 12.91 16.13
N ARG A 345 20.30 12.38 16.13
CA ARG A 345 20.66 11.11 15.48
C ARG A 345 20.79 9.94 16.45
N SER A 346 20.45 10.13 17.73
CA SER A 346 20.59 9.10 18.76
C SER A 346 19.79 7.85 18.40
N GLN A 347 20.45 6.69 18.48
CA GLN A 347 19.80 5.39 18.30
C GLN A 347 19.10 4.89 19.58
N ARG A 348 19.25 5.63 20.70
CA ARG A 348 18.67 5.30 22.02
C ARG A 348 18.86 3.82 22.40
N PHE A 349 20.07 3.31 22.17
CA PHE A 349 20.34 1.87 22.18
C PHE A 349 19.96 1.21 23.53
N ASP A 350 20.41 1.78 24.65
CA ASP A 350 20.09 1.25 25.98
C ASP A 350 18.61 1.32 26.31
N MET A 351 17.94 2.43 25.98
CA MET A 351 16.49 2.59 26.21
C MET A 351 15.70 1.59 25.37
N ARG A 352 16.09 1.36 24.11
CA ARG A 352 15.47 0.35 23.25
C ARG A 352 15.69 -1.06 23.81
N ARG A 353 16.89 -1.37 24.29
CA ARG A 353 17.18 -2.66 24.93
C ARG A 353 16.29 -2.88 26.15
N GLN A 354 16.19 -1.88 27.03
CA GLN A 354 15.31 -1.92 28.21
C GLN A 354 13.84 -2.12 27.85
N LEU A 355 13.34 -1.41 26.82
CA LEU A 355 11.96 -1.59 26.34
C LEU A 355 11.70 -3.00 25.81
N LEU A 356 12.67 -3.58 25.08
CA LEU A 356 12.57 -4.94 24.55
C LEU A 356 12.65 -5.99 25.66
N ASP A 357 13.49 -5.77 26.69
CA ASP A 357 13.55 -6.60 27.89
C ASP A 357 12.22 -6.57 28.66
N GLN A 358 11.66 -5.37 28.87
CA GLN A 358 10.36 -5.18 29.52
C GLN A 358 9.23 -5.85 28.74
N TRP A 359 9.17 -5.64 27.42
CA TRP A 359 8.20 -6.31 26.56
C TRP A 359 8.32 -7.83 26.63
N ALA A 360 9.54 -8.36 26.58
CA ALA A 360 9.76 -9.79 26.66
C ALA A 360 9.33 -10.38 28.01
N ALA A 361 9.54 -9.65 29.11
CA ALA A 361 9.02 -10.05 30.42
C ALA A 361 7.49 -10.07 30.40
N THR A 362 6.85 -8.98 29.97
CA THR A 362 5.39 -8.87 29.85
C THR A 362 4.77 -10.01 29.04
N VAL A 363 5.35 -10.32 27.87
CA VAL A 363 4.85 -11.43 27.03
C VAL A 363 5.10 -12.79 27.67
N LYS A 364 6.20 -13.01 28.39
CA LYS A 364 6.54 -14.35 28.92
C LYS A 364 5.84 -14.69 30.24
N THR A 365 5.45 -13.72 31.04
CA THR A 365 4.98 -13.94 32.42
C THR A 365 3.46 -13.79 32.63
N ARG A 366 2.69 -13.46 31.60
CA ARG A 366 1.23 -13.27 31.70
C ARG A 366 0.49 -14.60 31.49
N ASP A 367 -0.05 -15.17 32.55
CA ASP A 367 -0.88 -16.38 32.47
C ASP A 367 -2.34 -16.02 32.17
N ILE A 368 -3.03 -16.80 31.33
CA ILE A 368 -4.42 -16.52 30.90
C ILE A 368 -5.41 -16.63 32.08
N ALA A 369 -5.02 -17.29 33.17
CA ALA A 369 -5.85 -17.55 34.33
C ALA A 369 -6.29 -16.30 35.12
N THR A 370 -5.72 -15.12 34.87
CA THR A 370 -6.05 -13.90 35.63
C THR A 370 -7.33 -13.19 35.15
N LEU A 371 -7.90 -13.55 34.00
CA LEU A 371 -9.13 -12.93 33.47
C LEU A 371 -10.45 -13.55 33.99
N ALA A 372 -10.39 -14.59 34.82
CA ALA A 372 -11.59 -15.22 35.38
C ALA A 372 -11.97 -14.67 36.78
N ALA A 373 -11.31 -13.61 37.25
CA ALA A 373 -11.46 -13.10 38.62
C ALA A 373 -11.69 -11.57 38.72
N GLU A 374 -11.89 -10.87 37.60
CA GLU A 374 -12.39 -9.48 37.55
C GLU A 374 -13.68 -9.45 36.73
#